data_AF-A0A183B0L1-F1
#
_entry.id   AF-A0A183B0L1-F1
#
_cell.length_a   1.000
_cell.length_b   1.000
_cell.length_c   1.000
_cell.angle_alpha   90.00
_cell.angle_beta   90.00
_cell.angle_gamma   90.00
#
_symmetry.space_group_name_H-M   'P 1'
#
loop_
_entity.id
_entity.type
_entity.pdbx_description
1 polymer ?
#
loop_
_entity_poly.entity_id
_entity_poly.type
_entity_poly.pdbx_seq_one_letter_code
_entity_poly.pdbx_strand_id
1 'polypeptide(L)'
;MEVILSNFHKDLGTISSEIQDLQMKSSVMNKRLQNRQAVRGELSQFLSDMAVPEQLIKHILLTPVTEQDFLEHLHELDHKIHFSLEQSMVDYRSFDDVNALLKKLKIKVDDAEGRLIALQTNFTEQPVILAALNLL
;
A
#
# COMPACT_ATOMS: atom_id res chain seq x y z
N MET A 1 2.26 56.81 -43.32
CA MET A 1 2.21 56.45 -41.89
C MET A 1 1.11 55.42 -41.61
N GLU A 2 -0.10 55.56 -42.20
CA GLU A 2 -1.20 54.59 -42.03
C GLU A 2 -0.86 53.13 -42.36
N VAL A 3 -0.11 52.87 -43.44
CA VAL A 3 0.31 51.51 -43.81
C VAL A 3 1.17 50.86 -42.72
N ILE A 4 2.04 51.63 -42.07
CA ILE A 4 2.91 51.14 -40.98
C ILE A 4 2.05 50.79 -39.75
N LEU A 5 1.09 51.64 -39.41
CA LEU A 5 0.16 51.40 -38.30
C LEU A 5 -0.78 50.21 -38.56
N SER A 6 -1.24 50.05 -39.81
CA SER A 6 -2.09 48.93 -40.23
C SER A 6 -1.32 47.60 -40.16
N ASN A 7 -0.08 47.57 -40.64
CA ASN A 7 0.79 46.40 -40.53
C ASN A 7 1.09 46.07 -39.06
N PHE A 8 1.41 47.08 -38.24
CA PHE A 8 1.64 46.88 -36.82
C PHE A 8 0.40 46.31 -36.09
N HIS A 9 -0.79 46.81 -36.42
CA HIS A 9 -2.04 46.28 -35.87
C HIS A 9 -2.30 44.83 -36.31
N LYS A 10 -1.97 44.48 -37.55
CA LYS A 10 -2.06 43.11 -38.06
C LYS A 10 -1.11 42.19 -37.30
N ASP A 11 0.14 42.61 -37.12
CA ASP A 11 1.16 41.83 -36.40
C ASP A 11 0.74 41.61 -34.94
N LEU A 12 0.19 42.62 -34.26
CA LEU A 12 -0.38 42.45 -32.91
C LEU A 12 -1.56 41.48 -32.88
N GLY A 13 -2.44 41.51 -33.90
CA GLY A 13 -3.54 40.55 -34.03
C GLY A 13 -3.03 39.12 -34.19
N THR A 14 -2.01 38.91 -35.02
CA THR A 14 -1.36 37.62 -35.21
C THR A 14 -0.70 37.12 -33.92
N ILE A 15 0.11 37.95 -33.26
CA ILE A 15 0.76 37.60 -31.97
C ILE A 15 -0.30 37.27 -30.91
N SER A 16 -1.38 38.04 -30.82
CA SER A 16 -2.47 37.78 -29.87
C SER A 16 -3.12 36.41 -30.11
N SER A 17 -3.38 36.06 -31.37
CA SER A 17 -3.91 34.75 -31.75
C SER A 17 -2.94 33.62 -31.39
N GLU A 18 -1.65 33.80 -31.65
CA GLU A 18 -0.61 32.80 -31.31
C GLU A 18 -0.52 32.59 -29.79
N ILE A 19 -0.62 33.66 -29.00
CA ILE A 19 -0.66 33.59 -27.54
C ILE A 19 -1.90 32.81 -27.07
N GLN A 20 -3.08 33.10 -27.64
CA GLN A 20 -4.31 32.37 -27.33
C GLN A 20 -4.19 30.89 -27.67
N ASP A 21 -3.61 30.55 -28.82
CA ASP A 21 -3.37 29.16 -29.23
C ASP A 21 -2.41 28.44 -28.27
N LEU A 22 -1.33 29.10 -27.84
CA LEU A 22 -0.40 28.55 -26.86
C LEU A 22 -1.07 28.33 -25.50
N GLN A 23 -1.90 29.28 -25.05
CA GLN A 23 -2.66 29.15 -23.81
C GLN A 23 -3.65 27.99 -23.87
N MET A 24 -4.35 27.83 -25.00
CA MET A 24 -5.26 26.70 -25.21
C MET A 24 -4.51 25.38 -25.18
N LYS A 25 -3.38 25.27 -25.90
CA LYS A 25 -2.52 24.08 -25.89
C LYS A 25 -2.00 23.77 -24.49
N SER A 26 -1.56 24.78 -23.75
CA SER A 26 -1.09 24.66 -22.37
C SER A 26 -2.18 24.11 -21.45
N SER A 27 -3.41 24.64 -21.54
CA SER A 27 -4.57 24.16 -20.77
C SER A 27 -4.89 22.69 -21.06
N VAL A 28 -4.89 22.30 -22.35
CA VAL A 28 -5.11 20.90 -22.76
C VAL A 28 -4.00 19.99 -22.22
N MET A 29 -2.75 20.42 -22.30
CA MET A 29 -1.61 19.66 -21.78
C MET A 29 -1.70 19.50 -20.26
N ASN A 30 -2.06 20.55 -19.53
CA ASN A 30 -2.24 20.50 -18.08
C ASN A 30 -3.35 19.51 -17.68
N LYS A 31 -4.50 19.53 -18.37
CA LYS A 31 -5.57 18.55 -18.14
C LYS A 31 -5.09 17.11 -18.39
N ARG A 32 -4.33 16.88 -19.46
CA ARG A 32 -3.74 15.55 -19.73
C ARG A 32 -2.79 15.11 -18.62
N LEU A 33 -1.96 16.02 -18.10
CA LEU A 33 -1.07 15.72 -16.99
C LEU A 33 -1.84 15.36 -15.72
N GLN A 34 -2.85 16.17 -15.36
CA GLN A 34 -3.70 15.91 -14.19
C GLN A 34 -4.40 14.56 -14.29
N ASN A 35 -4.95 14.21 -15.46
CA ASN A 35 -5.57 12.91 -15.69
C ASN A 35 -4.55 11.76 -15.51
N ARG A 36 -3.34 11.90 -16.04
CA ARG A 36 -2.28 10.88 -15.86
C ARG A 36 -1.86 10.75 -14.40
N GLN A 37 -1.78 11.86 -13.67
CA GLN A 37 -1.44 11.83 -12.25
C GLN A 37 -2.53 11.18 -11.40
N ALA A 38 -3.80 11.48 -11.67
CA ALA A 38 -4.93 10.86 -11.00
C ALA A 38 -4.94 9.35 -11.20
N VAL A 39 -4.88 8.89 -12.46
CA VAL A 39 -4.83 7.45 -12.77
C VAL A 39 -3.59 6.78 -12.15
N ARG A 40 -2.43 7.44 -12.19
CA ARG A 40 -1.22 6.92 -11.53
C ARG A 40 -1.40 6.80 -10.02
N GLY A 41 -2.06 7.76 -9.38
CA GLY A 41 -2.34 7.74 -7.95
C GLY A 41 -3.17 6.52 -7.55
N GLU A 42 -4.33 6.35 -8.21
CA GLU A 42 -5.23 5.21 -7.98
C GLU A 42 -4.53 3.87 -8.21
N LEU A 43 -3.81 3.72 -9.33
CA LEU A 43 -3.09 2.48 -9.64
C LEU A 43 -1.93 2.22 -8.66
N SER A 44 -1.23 3.26 -8.22
CA SER A 44 -0.13 3.13 -7.26
C SER A 44 -0.65 2.68 -5.90
N GLN A 45 -1.77 3.23 -5.44
CA GLN A 45 -2.41 2.84 -4.19
C GLN A 45 -2.85 1.38 -4.26
N PHE A 46 -3.58 1.02 -5.33
CA PHE A 46 -4.02 -0.35 -5.56
C PHE A 46 -2.86 -1.35 -5.58
N LEU A 47 -1.77 -1.04 -6.30
CA LEU A 47 -0.59 -1.91 -6.34
C LEU A 47 0.09 -2.01 -4.98
N SER A 48 0.15 -0.93 -4.21
CA SER A 48 0.70 -0.94 -2.85
C SER A 48 -0.10 -1.84 -1.93
N ASP A 49 -1.43 -1.80 -2.02
CA ASP A 49 -2.33 -2.61 -1.19
C ASP A 49 -2.30 -4.08 -1.59
N MET A 50 -2.18 -4.38 -2.90
CA MET A 50 -2.11 -5.76 -3.41
C MET A 50 -0.72 -6.41 -3.26
N ALA A 51 0.36 -5.64 -3.40
CA ALA A 51 1.71 -6.20 -3.33
C ALA A 51 2.04 -6.71 -1.93
N VAL A 52 2.74 -7.84 -1.84
CA VAL A 52 3.26 -8.38 -0.58
C VAL A 52 4.78 -8.22 -0.58
N PRO A 53 5.34 -7.22 0.12
CA PRO A 53 6.78 -6.99 0.17
C PRO A 53 7.51 -8.17 0.81
N GLU A 54 8.75 -8.45 0.36
CA GLU A 54 9.58 -9.50 0.96
C GLU A 54 9.92 -9.18 2.43
N GLN A 55 10.05 -7.90 2.76
CA GLN A 55 10.27 -7.42 4.12
C GLN A 55 9.12 -7.85 5.04
N LEU A 56 7.87 -7.67 4.61
CA LEU A 56 6.69 -8.10 5.37
C LEU A 56 6.76 -9.61 5.67
N ILE A 57 7.10 -10.42 4.67
CA ILE A 57 7.27 -11.87 4.85
C ILE A 57 8.37 -12.17 5.87
N LYS A 58 9.53 -11.52 5.76
CA LYS A 58 10.66 -11.72 6.68
C LYS A 58 10.32 -11.34 8.11
N HIS A 59 9.68 -10.19 8.32
CA HIS A 59 9.30 -9.73 9.65
C HIS A 59 8.26 -10.66 10.29
N ILE A 60 7.24 -11.08 9.55
CA ILE A 60 6.24 -12.05 10.05
C ILE A 60 6.88 -13.40 10.44
N LEU A 61 7.94 -13.83 9.76
CA LEU A 61 8.56 -15.13 10.01
C LEU A 61 9.68 -15.11 11.06
N LEU A 62 10.43 -14.01 11.16
CA LEU A 62 11.70 -13.96 11.87
C LEU A 62 11.68 -13.01 13.07
N THR A 63 10.81 -12.00 13.07
CA THR A 63 10.72 -11.05 14.18
C THR A 63 9.95 -11.71 15.33
N PRO A 64 10.48 -11.67 16.57
CA PRO A 64 9.75 -12.15 17.73
C PRO A 64 8.41 -11.44 17.93
N VAL A 65 7.37 -12.21 18.28
CA VAL A 65 5.99 -11.73 18.52
C VAL A 65 5.91 -10.67 19.63
N THR A 66 6.93 -10.58 20.48
CA THR A 66 7.04 -9.62 21.57
C THR A 66 7.52 -8.23 21.15
N GLU A 67 8.05 -8.10 19.93
CA GLU A 67 8.60 -6.83 19.43
C GLU A 67 7.52 -5.97 18.77
N GLN A 68 7.65 -4.65 18.90
CA GLN A 68 6.70 -3.70 18.29
C GLN A 68 6.71 -3.81 16.75
N ASP A 69 7.88 -4.01 16.15
CA ASP A 69 8.03 -4.17 14.71
C ASP A 69 7.16 -5.32 14.18
N PHE A 70 6.99 -6.41 14.94
CA PHE A 70 6.10 -7.51 14.55
C PHE A 70 4.63 -7.04 14.50
N LEU A 71 4.18 -6.26 15.49
CA LEU A 71 2.82 -5.75 15.55
C LEU A 71 2.50 -4.79 14.39
N GLU A 72 3.46 -3.94 14.01
CA GLU A 72 3.31 -3.03 12.87
C GLU A 72 3.14 -3.81 11.55
N HIS A 73 3.99 -4.81 11.33
CA HIS A 73 3.90 -5.69 10.16
C HIS A 73 2.66 -6.59 10.20
N LEU A 74 2.19 -6.99 11.39
CA LEU A 74 0.94 -7.74 11.54
C LEU A 74 -0.27 -6.89 11.13
N HIS A 75 -0.29 -5.60 11.51
CA HIS A 75 -1.33 -4.68 11.08
C HIS A 75 -1.31 -4.48 9.55
N GLU A 76 -0.12 -4.37 8.95
CA GLU A 76 0.01 -4.31 7.49
C GLU A 76 -0.52 -5.59 6.82
N LEU A 77 -0.18 -6.76 7.36
CA LEU A 77 -0.67 -8.05 6.87
C LEU A 77 -2.20 -8.15 6.94
N ASP A 78 -2.80 -7.73 8.07
CA ASP A 78 -4.26 -7.76 8.26
C ASP A 78 -4.97 -6.85 7.25
N HIS A 79 -4.47 -5.63 7.05
CA HIS A 79 -4.97 -4.71 6.04
C HIS A 79 -4.94 -5.35 4.63
N LYS A 80 -3.82 -5.98 4.26
CA LYS A 80 -3.67 -6.65 2.95
C LYS A 80 -4.61 -7.84 2.79
N ILE A 81 -4.85 -8.61 3.86
CA ILE A 81 -5.83 -9.70 3.85
C ILE A 81 -7.25 -9.14 3.62
N HIS A 82 -7.63 -8.09 4.34
CA HIS A 82 -8.94 -7.48 4.20
C HIS A 82 -9.15 -6.94 2.79
N PHE A 83 -8.20 -6.16 2.28
CA PHE A 83 -8.23 -5.62 0.93
C PHE A 83 -8.38 -6.72 -0.13
N SER A 84 -7.61 -7.81 -0.01
CA SER A 84 -7.67 -8.92 -0.95
C SER A 84 -9.01 -9.68 -0.91
N LEU A 85 -9.68 -9.72 0.24
CA LEU A 85 -11.03 -10.27 0.38
C LEU A 85 -12.09 -9.36 -0.24
N GLU A 86 -11.98 -8.04 -0.06
CA GLU A 86 -12.90 -7.07 -0.69
C GLU A 86 -12.81 -7.12 -2.22
N GLN A 87 -11.59 -7.30 -2.75
CA GLN A 87 -11.35 -7.42 -4.19
C GLN A 87 -11.59 -8.83 -4.76
N SER A 88 -12.00 -9.80 -3.94
CA SER A 88 -12.21 -11.21 -4.35
C SER A 88 -13.30 -11.42 -5.40
N MET A 89 -14.12 -10.40 -5.67
CA MET A 89 -15.15 -10.42 -6.71
C MET A 89 -14.59 -10.17 -8.12
N VAL A 90 -13.29 -9.81 -8.23
CA VAL A 90 -12.66 -9.52 -9.52
C VAL A 90 -11.83 -10.71 -9.98
N ASP A 91 -12.19 -11.25 -11.15
CA ASP A 91 -11.77 -12.56 -11.67
C ASP A 91 -10.34 -12.53 -12.27
N TYR A 92 -9.35 -12.17 -11.44
CA TYR A 92 -7.95 -12.03 -11.82
C TYR A 92 -7.10 -13.13 -11.16
N ARG A 93 -6.44 -13.97 -11.97
CA ARG A 93 -5.60 -15.09 -11.48
C ARG A 93 -4.50 -14.66 -10.49
N SER A 94 -3.93 -13.46 -10.64
CA SER A 94 -2.90 -12.96 -9.73
C SER A 94 -3.43 -12.75 -8.29
N PHE A 95 -4.73 -12.52 -8.12
CA PHE A 95 -5.33 -12.45 -6.78
C PHE A 95 -5.32 -13.80 -6.08
N ASP A 96 -5.47 -14.90 -6.80
CA ASP A 96 -5.43 -16.24 -6.20
C ASP A 96 -4.05 -16.54 -5.60
N ASP A 97 -2.98 -16.19 -6.31
CA ASP A 97 -1.61 -16.38 -5.86
C ASP A 97 -1.31 -15.54 -4.61
N VAL A 98 -1.70 -14.26 -4.62
CA VAL A 98 -1.55 -13.35 -3.47
C VAL A 98 -2.38 -13.82 -2.29
N ASN A 99 -3.65 -14.19 -2.52
CA ASN A 99 -4.54 -14.73 -1.48
C ASN A 99 -3.96 -16.01 -0.85
N ALA A 100 -3.41 -16.91 -1.66
CA ALA A 100 -2.78 -18.12 -1.17
C ALA A 100 -1.56 -17.81 -0.29
N LEU A 101 -0.75 -16.81 -0.67
CA LEU A 101 0.38 -16.36 0.12
C LEU A 101 -0.07 -15.71 1.44
N LEU A 102 -1.03 -14.79 1.41
CA LEU A 102 -1.55 -14.11 2.59
C LEU A 102 -2.15 -15.09 3.60
N LYS A 103 -2.89 -16.10 3.13
CA LYS A 103 -3.41 -17.18 4.00
C LYS A 103 -2.28 -17.98 4.67
N LYS A 104 -1.19 -18.28 3.94
CA LYS A 104 -0.02 -18.97 4.52
C LYS A 104 0.66 -18.13 5.60
N LEU A 105 0.80 -16.83 5.38
CA LEU A 105 1.35 -15.91 6.38
C LEU A 105 0.46 -15.85 7.64
N LYS A 106 -0.86 -15.78 7.47
CA LYS A 106 -1.82 -15.83 8.58
C LYS A 106 -1.66 -17.07 9.45
N ILE A 107 -1.61 -18.26 8.84
CA ILE A 107 -1.39 -19.53 9.57
C ILE A 107 -0.07 -19.50 10.35
N LYS A 108 0.97 -18.85 9.82
CA LYS A 108 2.26 -18.73 10.51
C LYS A 108 2.19 -17.82 11.73
N VAL A 109 1.43 -16.74 11.66
CA VAL A 109 1.15 -15.88 12.82
C VAL A 109 0.41 -16.67 13.90
N ASP A 110 -0.67 -17.38 13.52
CA ASP A 110 -1.48 -18.16 14.47
C ASP A 110 -0.64 -19.24 15.20
N ASP A 111 0.27 -19.92 14.47
CA ASP A 111 1.23 -20.88 15.06
C ASP A 111 2.24 -20.20 16.01
N ALA A 112 2.75 -19.04 15.65
CA ALA A 112 3.70 -18.29 16.49
C ALA A 112 3.04 -17.79 17.78
N GLU A 113 1.83 -17.26 17.70
CA GLU A 113 1.04 -16.82 18.86
C GLU A 113 0.74 -18.02 19.79
N GLY A 114 0.26 -19.13 19.21
CA GLY A 114 -0.02 -20.34 19.98
C GLY A 114 1.20 -20.89 20.73
N ARG A 115 2.38 -20.84 20.11
CA ARG A 115 3.65 -21.21 20.79
C ARG A 115 4.00 -20.27 21.93
N LEU A 116 3.81 -18.97 21.76
CA LEU A 116 4.08 -18.00 22.82
C LEU A 116 3.18 -18.25 24.03
N ILE A 117 1.88 -18.47 23.79
CA ILE A 117 0.90 -18.78 24.84
C ILE A 117 1.28 -20.09 25.55
N ALA A 118 1.61 -21.14 24.80
CA ALA A 118 2.01 -22.44 25.36
C ALA A 118 3.28 -22.35 26.23
N LEU A 119 4.23 -21.48 25.87
CA LEU A 119 5.39 -21.21 26.70
C LEU A 119 4.97 -20.50 28.00
N GLN A 120 4.17 -19.45 27.90
CA GLN A 120 3.68 -18.71 29.06
C GLN A 120 2.90 -19.60 30.04
N THR A 121 2.04 -20.51 29.56
CA THR A 121 1.31 -21.46 30.42
C THR A 121 2.25 -22.47 31.09
N ASN A 122 3.23 -23.01 30.38
CA ASN A 122 4.21 -23.94 30.95
C ASN A 122 5.10 -23.29 32.03
N PHE A 123 5.43 -22.00 31.88
CA PHE A 123 6.16 -21.25 32.92
C PHE A 123 5.30 -20.98 34.16
N THR A 124 3.97 -20.93 34.06
CA THR A 124 3.09 -20.74 35.23
C THR A 124 2.90 -22.00 36.06
N GLU A 125 2.98 -23.20 35.47
CA GLU A 125 2.78 -24.46 36.21
C GLU A 125 4.04 -24.91 36.99
N GLN A 126 5.25 -24.62 36.49
CA GLN A 126 6.50 -25.00 37.14
C GLN A 126 6.73 -24.42 38.56
N PRO A 127 6.51 -23.11 38.84
CA PRO A 127 6.69 -22.56 40.18
C PRO A 127 5.61 -23.06 41.16
N VAL A 128 4.40 -23.36 40.68
CA VAL A 128 3.31 -23.91 41.52
C VAL A 128 3.62 -25.35 41.94
N ILE A 129 4.15 -26.17 41.03
CA ILE A 129 4.56 -27.55 41.33
C ILE A 129 5.77 -27.55 42.28
N LEU A 130 6.74 -26.66 42.07
CA LEU A 130 7.91 -26.54 42.95
C LEU A 130 7.53 -26.01 44.35
N ALA A 131 6.56 -25.10 44.44
CA ALA A 131 6.01 -24.64 45.71
C ALA A 131 5.21 -25.74 46.44
N ALA A 132 4.45 -26.55 45.71
CA ALA A 132 3.71 -27.69 46.28
C ALA A 132 4.64 -28.81 46.79
N LEU A 133 5.77 -29.04 46.12
CA LEU A 133 6.79 -30.01 46.54
C LEU A 133 7.62 -29.54 47.75
N ASN A 134 7.83 -28.23 47.92
CA ASN A 134 8.55 -27.68 49.07
C ASN A 134 7.69 -27.54 50.35
N LEU A 135 6.40 -27.85 50.27
CA LEU A 135 5.44 -27.82 51.38
C LEU A 135 5.09 -29.23 51.91
N LEU A 136 5.70 -30.28 51.35
CA LEU A 136 5.65 -31.68 51.80
C LEU A 136 7.00 -32.08 52.40
#